data_AF-A0A7S2H7P1-F1
#
_entry.id   AF-A0A7S2H7P1-F1
#
_cell.length_a   1.000
_cell.length_b   1.000
_cell.length_c   1.000
_cell.angle_alpha   90.00
_cell.angle_beta   90.00
_cell.angle_gamma   90.00
#
_symmetry.space_group_name_H-M   'P 1'
#
loop_
_entity.id
_entity.type
_entity.pdbx_description
1 polymer ?
#
loop_
_entity_poly.entity_id
_entity_poly.type
_entity_poly.pdbx_seq_one_letter_code
_entity_poly.pdbx_strand_id
1 'polypeptide(L)'
;LENKHMALAYVIYHNRTWLALVFGNYELATELGEKGQNILDKGCSPTFSVCCHAFVYGLASFVLARKTGQAKWKTTAYECTKKMENWTQNAPSNCLHKLLLLQAESAILLGENKLASTKFDDSVKVAGDSGFVQELALVHERAAMFYLEQGDITKASHHYG
;
A
#
# COMPACT_ATOMS: atom_id res chain seq x y z
N LEU A 1 0.29 31.49 4.70
CA LEU A 1 1.61 31.00 5.18
C LEU A 1 1.47 29.63 5.84
N GLU A 2 0.51 29.45 6.76
CA GLU A 2 0.19 28.18 7.44
C GLU A 2 0.01 26.97 6.50
N ASN A 3 -0.71 27.15 5.39
CA ASN A 3 -0.95 26.07 4.41
C ASN A 3 0.33 25.56 3.68
N LYS A 4 1.34 26.43 3.50
CA LYS A 4 2.63 26.03 2.89
C LYS A 4 3.46 25.14 3.83
N HIS A 5 3.41 25.40 5.14
CA HIS A 5 4.09 24.58 6.13
C HIS A 5 3.45 23.20 6.26
N MET A 6 2.10 23.12 6.18
CA MET A 6 1.39 21.84 6.19
C MET A 6 1.68 20.98 4.96
N ALA A 7 1.73 21.58 3.76
CA ALA A 7 2.07 20.85 2.54
C ALA A 7 3.50 20.27 2.60
N LEU A 8 4.48 21.06 3.03
CA LEU A 8 5.86 20.58 3.18
C LEU A 8 5.97 19.47 4.24
N ALA A 9 5.32 19.65 5.39
CA ALA A 9 5.28 18.63 6.43
C ALA A 9 4.67 17.32 5.92
N TYR A 10 3.56 17.40 5.18
CA TYR A 10 2.94 16.23 4.55
C TYR A 10 3.91 15.52 3.60
N VAL A 11 4.60 16.25 2.71
CA VAL A 11 5.56 15.65 1.77
C VAL A 11 6.66 14.90 2.52
N ILE A 12 7.18 15.49 3.61
CA ILE A 12 8.19 14.83 4.46
C ILE A 12 7.63 13.55 5.08
N TYR A 13 6.44 13.59 5.66
CA TYR A 13 5.83 12.40 6.26
C TYR A 13 5.57 11.32 5.21
N HIS A 14 4.99 11.67 4.06
CA HIS A 14 4.70 10.72 2.99
C HIS A 14 5.97 10.02 2.49
N ASN A 15 7.03 10.78 2.16
CA ASN A 15 8.29 10.20 1.69
C ASN A 15 8.94 9.31 2.74
N ARG A 16 8.90 9.72 4.01
CA ARG A 16 9.46 8.88 5.09
C ARG A 16 8.62 7.62 5.33
N THR A 17 7.29 7.69 5.18
CA THR A 17 6.42 6.51 5.22
C THR A 17 6.72 5.56 4.07
N TRP A 18 6.93 6.06 2.85
CA TRP A 18 7.35 5.27 1.70
C TRP A 18 8.69 4.55 1.95
N LEU A 19 9.70 5.29 2.40
CA LEU A 19 11.01 4.71 2.71
C LEU A 19 10.91 3.65 3.82
N ALA A 20 10.18 3.94 4.89
CA ALA A 20 9.98 2.98 5.97
C ALA A 20 9.28 1.70 5.50
N LEU A 21 8.29 1.82 4.60
CA LEU A 21 7.60 0.68 3.99
C LEU A 21 8.58 -0.18 3.17
N VAL A 22 9.33 0.44 2.25
CA VAL A 22 10.27 -0.27 1.35
C VAL A 22 11.40 -0.94 2.14
N PHE A 23 11.83 -0.37 3.26
CA PHE A 23 12.83 -1.01 4.14
C PHE A 23 12.21 -1.97 5.16
N GLY A 24 10.91 -2.28 5.07
CA GLY A 24 10.23 -3.24 5.93
C GLY A 24 10.03 -2.79 7.39
N ASN A 25 10.20 -1.50 7.70
CA ASN A 25 9.92 -0.91 9.00
C ASN A 25 8.46 -0.46 9.08
N TYR A 26 7.55 -1.43 9.19
CA TYR A 26 6.11 -1.21 9.14
C TYR A 26 5.57 -0.44 10.34
N GLU A 27 6.17 -0.60 11.52
CA GLU A 27 5.85 0.16 12.73
C GLU A 27 6.10 1.65 12.51
N LEU A 28 7.29 2.02 12.01
CA LEU A 28 7.59 3.41 11.67
C LEU A 28 6.72 3.92 10.50
N ALA A 29 6.46 3.08 9.50
CA ALA A 29 5.63 3.45 8.36
C ALA A 29 4.21 3.83 8.79
N THR A 30 3.60 3.05 9.68
CA THR A 30 2.26 3.35 10.22
C THR A 30 2.25 4.57 11.15
N GLU A 31 3.27 4.74 12.00
CA GLU A 31 3.39 5.95 12.85
C GLU A 31 3.48 7.24 12.02
N LEU A 32 4.35 7.25 11.00
CA LEU A 32 4.52 8.40 10.12
C LEU A 32 3.31 8.58 9.19
N GLY A 33 2.68 7.47 8.78
CA GLY A 33 1.44 7.46 8.01
C GLY A 33 0.32 8.16 8.78
N GLU A 34 0.13 7.82 10.05
CA GLU A 34 -0.86 8.47 10.93
C GLU A 34 -0.61 9.98 11.07
N LYS A 35 0.65 10.40 11.22
CA LYS A 35 1.01 11.84 11.23
C LYS A 35 0.68 12.52 9.91
N GLY A 36 0.93 11.87 8.77
CA GLY A 36 0.55 12.38 7.45
C GLY A 36 -0.96 12.48 7.27
N GLN A 37 -1.72 11.47 7.69
CA GLN A 37 -3.19 11.44 7.61
C GLN A 37 -3.80 12.57 8.44
N ASN A 38 -3.30 12.80 9.66
CA ASN A 38 -3.73 13.92 10.51
C ASN A 38 -3.53 15.31 9.88
N ILE A 39 -2.56 15.47 8.97
CA ILE A 39 -2.37 16.71 8.22
C ILE A 39 -3.38 16.80 7.08
N LEU A 40 -3.63 15.70 6.36
CA LEU A 40 -4.61 15.65 5.28
C LEU A 40 -6.02 15.96 5.79
N ASP A 41 -6.39 15.43 6.95
CA ASP A 41 -7.71 15.64 7.58
C ASP A 41 -7.97 17.10 7.98
N LYS A 42 -6.92 17.91 8.14
CA LYS A 42 -7.02 19.34 8.49
C LYS A 42 -7.32 20.25 7.29
N GLY A 43 -7.51 19.70 6.10
CA GLY A 43 -7.99 20.47 4.94
C GLY A 43 -7.05 20.47 3.75
N CYS A 44 -6.60 19.28 3.31
CA CYS A 44 -5.97 19.13 2.01
C CYS A 44 -7.02 18.85 0.93
N SER A 45 -6.95 19.54 -0.22
CA SER A 45 -7.78 19.22 -1.38
C SER A 45 -7.53 17.77 -1.84
N PRO A 46 -8.56 17.04 -2.31
CA PRO A 46 -8.41 15.68 -2.83
C PRO A 46 -7.54 15.72 -4.09
N THR A 47 -6.24 15.56 -3.88
CA THR A 47 -5.19 15.59 -4.90
C THR A 47 -4.58 14.19 -5.00
N PHE A 48 -3.78 13.97 -6.04
CA PHE A 48 -3.04 12.72 -6.25
C PHE A 48 -2.22 12.29 -5.01
N SER A 49 -1.74 13.25 -4.21
CA SER A 49 -1.08 13.01 -2.92
C SER A 49 -1.94 12.19 -1.95
N VAL A 50 -3.25 12.45 -1.88
CA VAL A 50 -4.15 11.69 -0.99
C VAL A 50 -4.24 10.22 -1.43
N CYS A 51 -4.26 9.97 -2.74
CA CYS A 51 -4.20 8.62 -3.30
C CYS A 51 -2.89 7.91 -2.92
N CYS A 52 -1.74 8.56 -3.17
CA CYS A 52 -0.44 8.00 -2.83
C CYS A 52 -0.31 7.71 -1.33
N HIS A 53 -0.82 8.61 -0.48
CA HIS A 53 -0.81 8.40 0.96
C HIS A 53 -1.67 7.21 1.39
N ALA A 54 -2.90 7.12 0.89
CA ALA A 54 -3.80 6.00 1.19
C ALA A 54 -3.18 4.66 0.79
N PHE A 55 -2.53 4.60 -0.38
CA PHE A 55 -1.84 3.40 -0.82
C PHE A 55 -0.76 2.93 0.16
N VAL A 56 0.22 3.80 0.47
CA VAL A 56 1.38 3.43 1.29
C VAL A 56 0.97 3.16 2.74
N TYR A 57 0.09 3.99 3.29
CA TYR A 57 -0.37 3.84 4.67
C TYR A 57 -1.27 2.60 4.82
N GLY A 58 -2.14 2.33 3.85
CA GLY A 58 -2.98 1.14 3.82
C GLY A 58 -2.16 -0.15 3.74
N LEU A 59 -1.14 -0.17 2.86
CA LEU A 59 -0.26 -1.33 2.70
C LEU A 59 0.51 -1.62 4.00
N ALA A 60 1.14 -0.61 4.60
CA ALA A 60 1.82 -0.77 5.89
C ALA A 60 0.87 -1.29 6.99
N SER A 61 -0.37 -0.79 7.00
CA SER A 61 -1.38 -1.18 7.98
C SER A 61 -1.83 -2.64 7.80
N PHE A 62 -1.96 -3.15 6.57
CA PHE A 62 -2.24 -4.57 6.35
C PHE A 62 -1.14 -5.47 6.92
N VAL A 63 0.13 -5.13 6.65
CA VAL A 63 1.26 -5.90 7.16
C VAL A 63 1.29 -5.89 8.68
N LEU A 64 1.09 -4.71 9.30
CA LEU A 64 1.10 -4.60 10.75
C LEU A 64 -0.11 -5.27 11.40
N ALA A 65 -1.28 -5.25 10.76
CA ALA A 65 -2.46 -5.99 11.20
C ALA A 65 -2.20 -7.50 11.24
N ARG A 66 -1.54 -8.06 10.22
CA ARG A 66 -1.14 -9.48 10.18
C ARG A 66 -0.13 -9.82 11.28
N LYS A 67 0.89 -8.98 11.48
CA LYS A 67 1.94 -9.22 12.48
C LYS A 67 1.43 -9.11 13.93
N THR A 68 0.56 -8.15 14.21
CA THR A 68 0.18 -7.78 15.58
C THR A 68 -1.21 -8.23 15.99
N GLY A 69 -2.08 -8.57 15.03
CA GLY A 69 -3.50 -8.88 15.27
C GLY A 69 -4.34 -7.67 15.74
N GLN A 70 -3.78 -6.46 15.79
CA GLN A 70 -4.49 -5.30 16.32
C GLN A 70 -5.58 -4.82 15.35
N ALA A 71 -6.81 -4.70 15.88
CA ALA A 71 -7.97 -4.27 15.10
C ALA A 71 -7.82 -2.88 14.47
N LYS A 72 -7.11 -1.95 15.14
CA LYS A 72 -6.85 -0.59 14.62
C LYS A 72 -6.27 -0.65 13.20
N TRP A 73 -5.21 -1.43 13.01
CA TRP A 73 -4.52 -1.52 11.72
C TRP A 73 -5.35 -2.17 10.64
N LYS A 74 -6.18 -3.15 11.01
CA LYS A 74 -7.16 -3.74 10.10
C LYS A 74 -8.15 -2.67 9.62
N THR A 75 -8.75 -1.91 10.53
CA THR A 75 -9.68 -0.83 10.19
C THR A 75 -9.03 0.21 9.29
N THR A 76 -7.84 0.71 9.65
CA THR A 76 -7.09 1.69 8.86
C THR A 76 -6.79 1.18 7.45
N ALA A 77 -6.39 -0.08 7.31
CA ALA A 77 -6.10 -0.70 6.01
C ALA A 77 -7.33 -0.72 5.10
N TYR A 78 -8.50 -1.10 5.63
CA TYR A 78 -9.75 -1.11 4.86
C TYR A 78 -10.23 0.29 4.49
N GLU A 79 -10.10 1.27 5.39
CA GLU A 79 -10.43 2.67 5.07
C GLU A 79 -9.55 3.22 3.94
N CYS A 80 -8.25 2.93 3.98
CA CYS A 80 -7.32 3.29 2.90
C CYS A 80 -7.67 2.59 1.59
N THR A 81 -8.05 1.31 1.64
CA THR A 81 -8.49 0.55 0.46
C THR A 81 -9.75 1.16 -0.16
N LYS A 82 -10.75 1.53 0.65
CA LYS A 82 -11.96 2.20 0.17
C LYS A 82 -11.66 3.56 -0.47
N LYS A 83 -10.71 4.33 0.09
CA LYS A 83 -10.23 5.57 -0.55
C LYS A 83 -9.64 5.26 -1.94
N MET A 84 -8.83 4.20 -2.06
CA MET A 84 -8.23 3.77 -3.33
C MET A 84 -9.25 3.29 -4.37
N GLU A 85 -10.33 2.62 -3.95
CA GLU A 85 -11.44 2.24 -4.83
C GLU A 85 -12.07 3.47 -5.50
N ASN A 86 -12.37 4.50 -4.72
CA ASN A 86 -12.93 5.75 -5.24
C ASN A 86 -11.97 6.44 -6.23
N TRP A 87 -10.67 6.41 -5.98
CA TRP A 87 -9.68 6.97 -6.90
C TRP A 87 -9.58 6.17 -8.21
N THR A 88 -9.70 4.85 -8.14
CA THR A 88 -9.62 3.96 -9.31
C THR A 88 -10.82 4.15 -10.26
N GLN A 89 -12.00 4.51 -9.73
CA GLN A 89 -13.15 4.87 -10.56
C GLN A 89 -12.90 6.07 -11.48
N ASN A 90 -12.06 7.01 -11.02
CA ASN A 90 -11.80 8.27 -11.74
C ASN A 90 -10.50 8.23 -12.55
N ALA A 91 -9.49 7.47 -12.10
CA ALA A 91 -8.16 7.41 -12.72
C ALA A 91 -7.57 5.99 -12.67
N PRO A 92 -8.18 5.01 -13.36
CA PRO A 92 -7.79 3.61 -13.26
C PRO A 92 -6.34 3.37 -13.69
N SER A 93 -5.86 4.05 -14.74
CA SER A 93 -4.48 3.92 -15.23
C SER A 93 -3.41 4.22 -14.18
N ASN A 94 -3.73 5.06 -13.18
CA ASN A 94 -2.75 5.55 -12.20
C ASN A 94 -2.86 4.83 -10.85
N CYS A 95 -3.99 4.13 -10.62
CA CYS A 95 -4.43 3.70 -9.29
C CYS A 95 -4.80 2.20 -9.22
N LEU A 96 -5.09 1.55 -10.35
CA LEU A 96 -5.63 0.20 -10.35
C LEU A 96 -4.66 -0.84 -9.78
N HIS A 97 -3.38 -0.81 -10.17
CA HIS A 97 -2.36 -1.72 -9.64
C HIS A 97 -2.18 -1.58 -8.12
N LYS A 98 -2.25 -0.35 -7.59
CA LYS A 98 -2.21 -0.05 -6.15
C LYS A 98 -3.39 -0.66 -5.42
N LEU A 99 -4.60 -0.49 -5.98
CA LEU A 99 -5.80 -1.10 -5.41
C LEU A 99 -5.71 -2.63 -5.43
N LEU A 100 -5.25 -3.22 -6.53
CA LEU A 100 -5.07 -4.67 -6.65
C LEU A 100 -4.07 -5.20 -5.61
N LEU A 101 -2.99 -4.47 -5.33
CA LEU A 101 -2.04 -4.84 -4.28
C LEU A 101 -2.68 -4.80 -2.89
N LEU A 102 -3.47 -3.76 -2.58
CA LEU A 102 -4.20 -3.70 -1.30
C LEU A 102 -5.23 -4.82 -1.18
N GLN A 103 -5.90 -5.19 -2.27
CA GLN A 103 -6.83 -6.32 -2.31
C GLN A 103 -6.11 -7.66 -2.12
N ALA A 104 -4.90 -7.82 -2.65
CA ALA A 104 -4.08 -9.00 -2.42
C ALA A 104 -3.76 -9.16 -0.92
N GLU A 105 -3.30 -8.09 -0.26
CA GLU A 105 -3.00 -8.11 1.18
C GLU A 105 -4.25 -8.32 2.06
N SER A 106 -5.40 -7.77 1.66
CA SER A 106 -6.68 -8.08 2.29
C SER A 106 -7.00 -9.57 2.18
N ALA A 107 -6.84 -10.17 1.01
CA ALA A 107 -7.09 -11.60 0.80
C ALA A 107 -6.15 -12.46 1.66
N ILE A 108 -4.88 -12.08 1.82
CA ILE A 108 -3.96 -12.74 2.75
C ILE A 108 -4.49 -12.65 4.18
N LEU A 109 -4.90 -11.47 4.63
CA LEU A 109 -5.44 -11.27 5.99
C LEU A 109 -6.70 -12.12 6.25
N LEU A 110 -7.48 -12.41 5.21
CA LEU A 110 -8.68 -13.25 5.26
C LEU A 110 -8.39 -14.76 5.08
N GLY A 111 -7.15 -15.14 4.77
CA GLY A 111 -6.77 -16.53 4.48
C GLY A 111 -7.18 -17.01 3.08
N GLU A 112 -7.56 -16.09 2.19
CA GLU A 112 -8.02 -16.37 0.82
C GLU A 112 -6.84 -16.44 -0.16
N ASN A 113 -5.91 -17.37 0.07
CA ASN A 113 -4.62 -17.45 -0.63
C ASN A 113 -4.72 -17.50 -2.17
N LYS A 114 -5.75 -18.17 -2.70
CA LYS A 114 -5.98 -18.21 -4.16
C LYS A 114 -6.32 -16.83 -4.71
N LEU A 115 -7.17 -16.09 -4.02
CA LEU A 115 -7.53 -14.72 -4.41
C LEU A 115 -6.32 -13.79 -4.29
N ALA A 116 -5.53 -13.92 -3.21
CA ALA A 116 -4.30 -13.15 -3.05
C ALA A 116 -3.34 -13.33 -4.23
N SER A 117 -3.09 -14.59 -4.64
CA SER A 117 -2.28 -14.93 -5.82
C SER A 117 -2.79 -14.23 -7.08
N THR A 118 -4.09 -14.37 -7.40
CA THR A 118 -4.67 -13.74 -8.60
C THR A 118 -4.52 -12.21 -8.56
N LYS A 119 -4.71 -11.59 -7.39
CA LYS A 119 -4.59 -10.14 -7.23
C LYS A 119 -3.15 -9.64 -7.38
N PHE A 120 -2.16 -10.43 -6.96
CA PHE A 120 -0.75 -10.13 -7.25
C PHE A 120 -0.47 -10.18 -8.75
N ASP A 121 -0.89 -11.25 -9.44
CA ASP A 121 -0.69 -11.40 -10.88
C ASP A 121 -1.33 -10.24 -11.67
N ASP A 122 -2.56 -9.86 -11.31
CA ASP A 122 -3.25 -8.71 -11.90
C ASP A 122 -2.49 -7.41 -11.63
N SER A 123 -1.99 -7.21 -10.41
CA SER A 123 -1.25 -6.00 -10.03
C SER A 123 0.09 -5.88 -10.78
N VAL A 124 0.83 -6.99 -10.90
CA VAL A 124 2.09 -7.07 -11.68
C VAL A 124 1.83 -6.67 -13.13
N LYS A 125 0.80 -7.24 -13.75
CA LYS A 125 0.45 -6.94 -15.14
C LYS A 125 0.14 -5.45 -15.33
N VAL A 126 -0.76 -4.90 -14.51
CA VAL A 126 -1.18 -3.50 -14.64
C VAL A 126 -0.01 -2.53 -14.35
N ALA A 127 0.82 -2.82 -13.34
CA ALA A 127 1.98 -1.99 -13.01
C ALA A 127 3.04 -2.02 -14.13
N GLY A 128 3.28 -3.20 -14.70
CA GLY A 128 4.21 -3.41 -15.82
C GLY A 128 3.77 -2.69 -17.09
N ASP A 129 2.51 -2.85 -17.50
CA ASP A 129 1.93 -2.19 -18.68
C ASP A 129 1.98 -0.66 -18.58
N SER A 130 1.90 -0.13 -17.34
CA SER A 130 1.90 1.32 -17.07
C SER A 130 3.29 1.90 -16.81
N GLY A 131 4.34 1.06 -16.74
CA GLY A 131 5.72 1.50 -16.51
C GLY A 131 6.04 1.98 -15.09
N PHE A 132 5.24 1.62 -14.08
CA PHE A 132 5.48 2.00 -12.68
C PHE A 132 6.54 1.10 -12.02
N VAL A 133 7.80 1.24 -12.44
CA VAL A 133 8.90 0.32 -12.05
C VAL A 133 9.04 0.14 -10.52
N GLN A 134 8.95 1.24 -9.76
CA GLN A 134 9.10 1.18 -8.29
C GLN A 134 7.94 0.43 -7.63
N GLU A 135 6.72 0.63 -8.13
CA GLU A 135 5.52 -0.01 -7.58
C GLU A 135 5.43 -1.46 -8.04
N LEU A 136 5.87 -1.76 -9.27
CA LEU A 136 6.03 -3.13 -9.77
C LEU A 136 7.01 -3.92 -8.88
N ALA A 137 8.19 -3.36 -8.58
CA ALA A 137 9.16 -3.98 -7.69
C ALA A 137 8.56 -4.25 -6.29
N LEU A 138 7.80 -3.30 -5.75
CA LEU A 138 7.10 -3.47 -4.48
C LEU A 138 6.07 -4.61 -4.56
N VAL A 139 5.28 -4.71 -5.63
CA VAL A 139 4.31 -5.82 -5.81
C VAL A 139 5.03 -7.16 -5.83
N HIS A 140 6.14 -7.27 -6.56
CA HIS A 140 6.97 -8.47 -6.61
C HIS A 140 7.53 -8.85 -5.24
N GLU A 141 8.09 -7.89 -4.49
CA GLU A 141 8.57 -8.12 -3.13
C GLU A 141 7.45 -8.65 -2.23
N ARG A 142 6.28 -8.03 -2.24
CA ARG A 142 5.13 -8.45 -1.42
C ARG A 142 4.62 -9.85 -1.82
N ALA A 143 4.55 -10.15 -3.11
CA ALA A 143 4.17 -11.48 -3.61
C ALA A 143 5.19 -12.54 -3.20
N ALA A 144 6.49 -12.25 -3.31
CA ALA A 144 7.55 -13.16 -2.90
C ALA A 144 7.46 -13.49 -1.41
N MET A 145 7.28 -12.48 -0.55
CA MET A 145 7.09 -12.66 0.89
C MET A 145 5.86 -13.52 1.21
N PHE A 146 4.75 -13.31 0.49
CA PHE A 146 3.56 -14.16 0.62
C PHE A 146 3.85 -15.62 0.30
N TYR A 147 4.51 -15.92 -0.82
CA TYR A 147 4.81 -17.31 -1.19
C TYR A 147 5.84 -17.96 -0.26
N LEU A 148 6.81 -17.20 0.26
CA LEU A 148 7.74 -17.69 1.28
C LEU A 148 7.00 -18.13 2.55
N GLU A 149 6.03 -17.34 3.02
CA GLU A 149 5.21 -17.70 4.18
C GLU A 149 4.34 -18.94 3.93
N GLN A 150 3.97 -19.21 2.68
CA GLN A 150 3.28 -20.44 2.28
C GLN A 150 4.23 -21.64 2.07
N GLY A 151 5.55 -21.43 2.13
CA GLY A 151 6.56 -22.45 1.84
C GLY A 151 6.78 -22.75 0.36
N ASP A 152 6.24 -21.95 -0.56
CA ASP A 152 6.39 -22.11 -2.01
C ASP A 152 7.61 -21.33 -2.52
N ILE A 153 8.80 -21.91 -2.30
CA ILE A 153 10.10 -21.30 -2.65
C ILE A 153 10.22 -21.06 -4.16
N THR A 154 9.62 -21.93 -4.98
CA THR A 154 9.66 -21.83 -6.44
C THR A 154 8.96 -20.56 -6.92
N LYS A 155 7.74 -20.31 -6.43
CA LYS A 155 7.03 -19.07 -6.76
C LYS A 155 7.68 -17.85 -6.15
N ALA A 156 8.17 -17.94 -4.91
CA ALA A 156 8.91 -16.84 -4.31
C ALA A 156 10.11 -16.41 -5.17
N SER A 157 10.87 -17.37 -5.68
CA SER A 157 12.06 -17.10 -6.52
C SER A 157 11.70 -16.46 -7.86
N HIS A 158 10.53 -16.78 -8.44
CA HIS A 158 10.05 -16.13 -9.66
C HIS A 158 9.84 -14.62 -9.48
N HIS A 159 9.46 -14.19 -8.27
CA HIS A 159 9.25 -12.77 -7.97
C HIS A 159 10.50 -12.02 -7.48
N TYR A 160 11.61 -12.70 -7.19
CA TYR A 160 12.87 -12.06 -6.79
C TYR A 160 13.84 -11.75 -7.96
N GLY A 161 13.49 -12.15 -9.18
CA GLY A 161 14.34 -12.06 -10.38
C GLY A 161 14.43 -10.67 -11.01
#